data_AF-E9IUD0-F1
#
_entry.id   AF-E9IUD0-F1
#
_cell.length_a   1.000
_cell.length_b   1.000
_cell.length_c   1.000
_cell.angle_alpha   90.00
_cell.angle_beta   90.00
_cell.angle_gamma   90.00
#
_symmetry.space_group_name_H-M   'P 1'
#
loop_
_entity.id
_entity.type
_entity.pdbx_description
1 polymer ?
#
loop_
_entity_poly.entity_id
_entity_poly.type
_entity_poly.pdbx_seq_one_letter_code
_entity_poly.pdbx_strand_id
1 'polypeptide(L)'
;MFSHKQITTFVYNTKDFNFVVNSYEKNESSFDNVLKHTWKQAEEMKAFRYILNIKDYKILKGKYRFLAQLNPDRAQNRRAAESITSTLQPFSSIGFNFTKLTQQEILFDVGNGDTNNIVAINASPLEQNHCLLLIERLKCLPQIMTESLRAAFNGLCALASVNHLHWHLYYLKHEMLLEYIDICSYISGIYLLVDYPAKGFCLKWSDFKNIKDFVSRTFRVVNYLQSRQMAHNVYITRAKSKCNDELYNDVRIYIWVRKPLIGIKDITAPFTSGVCELFGHLSIKEYNYSITYTLYIYFIDENVYNNLTEDNVISVLYDITEEYFLLIKDELKNVLEK
;
A
#
# COMPACT_ATOMS: atom_id res chain seq x y z
N MET A 1 -3.45 -19.21 31.77
CA MET A 1 -4.45 -18.12 31.72
C MET A 1 -3.86 -16.98 30.91
N PHE A 2 -4.21 -16.84 29.63
CA PHE A 2 -3.83 -15.65 28.87
C PHE A 2 -4.72 -14.51 29.36
N SER A 3 -4.14 -13.59 30.14
CA SER A 3 -4.76 -12.30 30.48
C SER A 3 -5.35 -11.70 29.20
N HIS A 4 -6.65 -11.42 29.19
CA HIS A 4 -7.28 -10.71 28.08
C HIS A 4 -6.68 -9.29 28.06
N LYS A 5 -5.68 -9.09 27.21
CA LYS A 5 -4.98 -7.81 27.07
C LYS A 5 -5.96 -6.77 26.55
N GLN A 6 -6.38 -5.85 27.42
CA GLN A 6 -7.25 -4.75 27.05
C GLN A 6 -6.66 -3.98 25.85
N ILE A 7 -7.47 -3.76 24.81
CA ILE A 7 -7.10 -2.94 23.66
C ILE A 7 -7.06 -1.50 24.15
N THR A 8 -5.91 -0.85 24.04
CA THR A 8 -5.72 0.54 24.45
C THR A 8 -6.16 1.49 23.32
N THR A 9 -6.65 2.67 23.68
CA THR A 9 -6.96 3.74 22.73
C THR A 9 -5.78 4.69 22.62
N PHE A 10 -5.29 4.90 21.40
CA PHE A 10 -4.32 5.93 21.06
C PHE A 10 -5.06 7.19 20.62
N VAL A 11 -4.85 8.30 21.34
CA VAL A 11 -5.48 9.57 21.03
C VAL A 11 -4.46 10.50 20.40
N TYR A 12 -4.72 10.90 19.16
CA TYR A 12 -3.96 11.94 18.48
C TYR A 12 -4.45 13.33 18.88
N ASN A 13 -3.51 14.26 19.01
CA ASN A 13 -3.79 15.68 19.06
C ASN A 13 -2.92 16.45 18.05
N THR A 14 -3.23 17.72 17.85
CA THR A 14 -2.56 18.56 16.83
C THR A 14 -1.06 18.75 17.07
N LYS A 15 -0.57 18.57 18.30
CA LYS A 15 0.86 18.66 18.63
C LYS A 15 1.65 17.42 18.18
N ASP A 16 0.97 16.31 17.91
CA ASP A 16 1.61 15.08 17.42
C ASP A 16 1.88 15.13 15.91
N PHE A 17 1.42 16.19 15.22
CA PHE A 17 1.63 16.36 13.79
C PHE A 17 3.02 16.90 13.48
N ASN A 18 3.87 16.01 12.97
CA ASN A 18 5.17 16.38 12.43
C ASN A 18 5.01 16.89 10.99
N PHE A 19 5.02 18.20 10.77
CA PHE A 19 4.91 18.74 9.40
C PHE A 19 6.21 18.61 8.61
N VAL A 20 7.35 18.69 9.30
CA VAL A 20 8.69 18.50 8.75
C VAL A 20 9.35 17.35 9.52
N VAL A 21 10.04 16.46 8.80
CA VAL A 21 10.81 15.35 9.37
C VAL A 21 12.22 15.39 8.79
N ASN A 22 13.25 15.19 9.61
CA ASN A 22 14.63 15.08 9.14
C ASN A 22 15.02 13.60 9.00
N SER A 23 15.72 13.24 7.92
CA SER A 23 16.21 11.86 7.67
C SER A 23 17.11 11.29 8.78
N TYR A 24 17.74 12.14 9.58
CA TYR A 24 18.59 11.77 10.71
C TYR A 24 17.89 11.88 12.07
N GLU A 25 16.62 12.28 12.11
CA GLU A 25 15.88 12.42 13.35
C GLU A 25 15.66 11.04 13.97
N LYS A 26 16.30 10.82 15.12
CA LYS A 26 16.22 9.56 15.87
C LYS A 26 15.04 9.50 16.83
N ASN A 27 14.34 10.62 17.02
CA ASN A 27 13.27 10.71 17.99
C ASN A 27 11.99 10.16 17.37
N GLU A 28 11.57 9.01 17.88
CA GLU A 28 10.31 8.38 17.50
C GLU A 28 9.15 9.11 18.18
N SER A 29 8.06 9.36 17.43
CA SER A 29 6.85 9.94 18.00
C SER A 29 6.18 8.98 18.99
N SER A 30 5.24 9.47 19.80
CA SER A 30 4.46 8.60 20.68
C SER A 30 3.74 7.50 19.90
N PHE A 31 3.22 7.82 18.71
CA PHE A 31 2.58 6.84 17.83
C PHE A 31 3.57 5.78 17.34
N ASP A 32 4.75 6.18 16.88
CA ASP A 32 5.76 5.24 16.38
C ASP A 32 6.16 4.24 17.48
N ASN A 33 6.36 4.74 18.70
CA ASN A 33 6.68 3.93 19.87
C ASN A 33 5.57 2.92 20.20
N VAL A 34 4.31 3.39 20.27
CA VAL A 34 3.15 2.53 20.56
C VAL A 34 2.97 1.46 19.49
N LEU A 35 3.09 1.84 18.21
CA LEU A 35 2.93 0.93 17.08
C LEU A 35 4.03 -0.13 17.07
N LYS A 36 5.31 0.26 17.17
CA LYS A 36 6.43 -0.70 17.19
C LYS A 36 6.35 -1.65 18.37
N HIS A 37 6.02 -1.14 19.55
CA HIS A 37 5.87 -1.95 20.75
C HIS A 37 4.74 -2.97 20.63
N THR A 38 3.55 -2.52 20.23
CA THR A 38 2.38 -3.40 20.10
C THR A 38 2.52 -4.40 18.95
N TRP A 39 3.13 -4.01 17.83
CA TRP A 39 3.45 -4.92 16.73
C TRP A 39 4.40 -6.02 17.16
N LYS A 40 5.47 -5.68 17.89
CA LYS A 40 6.42 -6.67 18.45
C LYS A 40 5.73 -7.63 19.43
N GLN A 41 4.86 -7.12 20.29
CA GLN A 41 4.07 -7.97 21.20
C GLN A 41 3.17 -8.95 20.43
N ALA A 42 2.55 -8.51 19.33
CA ALA A 42 1.76 -9.41 18.48
C ALA A 42 2.62 -10.51 17.85
N GLU A 43 3.89 -10.21 17.52
CA GLU A 43 4.85 -11.19 17.01
C GLU A 43 5.25 -12.21 18.08
N GLU A 44 5.57 -11.74 19.29
CA GLU A 44 5.87 -12.59 20.46
C GLU A 44 4.69 -13.50 20.82
N MET A 45 3.46 -13.03 20.60
CA MET A 45 2.21 -13.80 20.77
C MET A 45 1.87 -14.71 19.58
N LYS A 46 2.69 -14.72 18.52
CA LYS A 46 2.48 -15.51 17.29
C LYS A 46 1.14 -15.22 16.60
N ALA A 47 0.72 -13.95 16.59
CA ALA A 47 -0.51 -13.53 15.91
C ALA A 47 -0.39 -13.51 14.38
N PHE A 48 0.84 -13.49 13.85
CA PHE A 48 1.12 -13.52 12.42
C PHE A 48 1.09 -14.94 11.84
N ARG A 49 0.89 -15.05 10.52
CA ARG A 49 0.93 -16.35 9.82
C ARG A 49 2.34 -16.91 9.65
N TYR A 50 3.35 -16.05 9.72
CA TYR A 50 4.77 -16.36 9.67
C TYR A 50 5.53 -15.24 10.39
N ILE A 51 6.75 -15.53 10.85
CA ILE A 51 7.67 -14.52 11.36
C ILE A 51 8.29 -13.84 10.15
N LEU A 52 8.29 -12.50 10.10
CA LEU A 52 8.84 -11.77 8.98
C LEU A 52 10.33 -12.08 8.83
N ASN A 53 10.71 -12.62 7.66
CA ASN A 53 12.09 -12.93 7.33
C ASN A 53 12.38 -12.58 5.87
N ILE A 54 12.85 -11.34 5.65
CA ILE A 54 13.33 -10.90 4.34
C ILE A 54 14.69 -11.56 4.12
N LYS A 55 14.75 -12.55 3.22
CA LYS A 55 15.96 -13.37 3.03
C LYS A 55 17.09 -12.59 2.37
N ASP A 56 16.75 -11.72 1.43
CA ASP A 56 17.69 -10.89 0.71
C ASP A 56 17.00 -9.64 0.16
N TYR A 57 17.78 -8.61 -0.17
CA TYR A 57 17.31 -7.42 -0.86
C TYR A 57 18.37 -6.87 -1.81
N LYS A 58 17.94 -6.30 -2.93
CA LYS A 58 18.81 -5.61 -3.89
C LYS A 58 18.13 -4.40 -4.48
N ILE A 59 18.94 -3.41 -4.84
CA ILE A 59 18.51 -2.28 -5.67
C ILE A 59 18.79 -2.64 -7.12
N LEU A 60 17.76 -2.63 -7.95
CA LEU A 60 17.90 -2.90 -9.37
C LEU A 60 18.77 -1.81 -10.01
N LYS A 61 19.71 -2.21 -10.86
CA LYS A 61 20.58 -1.28 -11.57
C LYS A 61 19.78 -0.61 -12.69
N GLY A 62 19.75 0.72 -12.68
CA GLY A 62 19.11 1.52 -13.71
C GLY A 62 18.68 2.89 -13.21
N LYS A 63 17.80 3.55 -13.97
CA LYS A 63 17.31 4.91 -13.71
C LYS A 63 16.39 4.95 -12.48
N TYR A 64 15.55 3.94 -12.31
CA TYR A 64 14.45 3.94 -11.34
C TYR A 64 14.84 3.33 -9.98
N ARG A 65 15.88 2.50 -9.96
CA ARG A 65 16.50 1.96 -8.73
C ARG A 65 15.49 1.26 -7.83
N PHE A 66 14.64 0.41 -8.39
CA PHE A 66 13.62 -0.32 -7.63
C PHE A 66 14.25 -1.16 -6.50
N LEU A 67 13.57 -1.17 -5.34
CA LEU A 67 13.94 -2.04 -4.23
C LEU A 67 13.26 -3.40 -4.41
N ALA A 68 14.04 -4.45 -4.65
CA ALA A 68 13.56 -5.82 -4.68
C ALA A 68 13.90 -6.53 -3.37
N GLN A 69 12.90 -7.14 -2.73
CA GLN A 69 13.06 -7.94 -1.51
C GLN A 69 12.56 -9.36 -1.72
N LEU A 70 13.39 -10.34 -1.38
CA LEU A 70 13.05 -11.76 -1.42
C LEU A 70 12.31 -12.16 -0.14
N ASN A 71 11.01 -12.42 -0.26
CA ASN A 71 10.15 -12.78 0.87
C ASN A 71 9.31 -14.04 0.56
N PRO A 72 9.93 -15.23 0.59
CA PRO A 72 9.26 -16.48 0.20
C PRO A 72 8.17 -16.90 1.20
N ASP A 73 8.35 -16.62 2.49
CA ASP A 73 7.35 -16.95 3.51
C ASP A 73 6.04 -16.20 3.26
N ARG A 74 6.12 -14.95 2.78
CA ARG A 74 4.94 -14.21 2.36
C ARG A 74 4.25 -14.82 1.14
N ALA A 75 5.01 -15.36 0.19
CA ALA A 75 4.44 -15.99 -0.99
C ALA A 75 3.69 -17.28 -0.64
N GLN A 76 4.21 -18.05 0.32
CA GLN A 76 3.71 -19.38 0.69
C GLN A 76 2.63 -19.34 1.77
N ASN A 77 2.79 -18.48 2.78
CA ASN A 77 1.95 -18.51 3.99
C ASN A 77 0.81 -17.49 3.96
N ARG A 78 0.73 -16.61 2.96
CA ARG A 78 -0.36 -15.63 2.84
C ARG A 78 -1.70 -16.32 2.60
N ARG A 79 -2.77 -15.75 3.15
CA ARG A 79 -4.15 -16.19 2.87
C ARG A 79 -4.44 -16.12 1.36
N ALA A 80 -5.22 -17.09 0.86
CA ALA A 80 -5.83 -16.99 -0.46
C ALA A 80 -6.60 -15.68 -0.60
N ALA A 81 -6.39 -14.98 -1.71
CA ALA A 81 -7.10 -13.74 -1.98
C ALA A 81 -8.57 -14.04 -2.32
N GLU A 82 -9.46 -13.10 -2.00
CA GLU A 82 -10.84 -13.12 -2.49
C GLU A 82 -10.85 -13.04 -4.03
N SER A 83 -11.78 -13.75 -4.67
CA SER A 83 -12.05 -13.58 -6.10
C SER A 83 -12.81 -12.28 -6.29
N ILE A 84 -12.18 -11.28 -6.91
CA ILE A 84 -12.78 -9.96 -7.12
C ILE A 84 -13.16 -9.83 -8.59
N THR A 85 -14.45 -9.74 -8.88
CA THR A 85 -14.98 -9.75 -10.25
C THR A 85 -15.35 -8.36 -10.77
N SER A 86 -15.48 -7.36 -9.88
CA SER A 86 -15.87 -6.00 -10.23
C SER A 86 -15.37 -4.98 -9.21
N THR A 87 -15.17 -3.74 -9.65
CA THR A 87 -14.91 -2.58 -8.77
C THR A 87 -16.11 -2.20 -7.91
N LEU A 88 -17.30 -2.70 -8.25
CA LEU A 88 -18.54 -2.54 -7.51
C LEU A 88 -18.95 -3.80 -6.74
N GLN A 89 -18.05 -4.78 -6.59
CA GLN A 89 -18.35 -6.00 -5.85
C GLN A 89 -18.81 -5.65 -4.42
N PRO A 90 -19.99 -6.11 -3.97
CA PRO A 90 -20.47 -5.83 -2.63
C PRO A 90 -19.62 -6.58 -1.60
N PHE A 91 -19.56 -6.02 -0.39
CA PHE A 91 -19.00 -6.71 0.77
C PHE A 91 -19.71 -8.06 0.99
N SER A 92 -18.96 -9.08 1.41
CA SER A 92 -19.50 -10.40 1.79
C SER A 92 -19.04 -10.81 3.19
N SER A 93 -19.99 -11.23 4.02
CA SER A 93 -19.72 -11.75 5.37
C SER A 93 -19.26 -13.22 5.38
N ILE A 94 -19.39 -13.94 4.26
CA ILE A 94 -19.12 -15.38 4.16
C ILE A 94 -17.63 -15.67 4.37
N GLY A 95 -16.77 -15.02 3.59
CA GLY A 95 -15.32 -15.18 3.62
C GLY A 95 -14.65 -14.49 4.81
N PHE A 96 -13.31 -14.48 4.83
CA PHE A 96 -12.58 -13.67 5.81
C PHE A 96 -12.92 -12.19 5.64
N ASN A 97 -13.08 -11.48 6.75
CA ASN A 97 -13.20 -10.04 6.79
C ASN A 97 -12.74 -9.52 8.17
N PHE A 98 -12.51 -8.21 8.29
CA PHE A 98 -11.92 -7.62 9.50
C PHE A 98 -12.83 -7.57 10.74
N THR A 99 -14.11 -7.96 10.65
CA THR A 99 -14.93 -8.18 11.87
C THR A 99 -14.54 -9.48 12.58
N LYS A 100 -13.76 -10.35 11.92
CA LYS A 100 -13.31 -11.65 12.42
C LYS A 100 -11.89 -11.62 13.00
N LEU A 101 -11.32 -10.42 13.18
CA LEU A 101 -10.00 -10.28 13.82
C LEU A 101 -10.06 -10.76 15.27
N THR A 102 -9.02 -11.50 15.66
CA THR A 102 -8.79 -11.86 17.06
C THR A 102 -8.24 -10.66 17.83
N GLN A 103 -8.35 -10.70 19.16
CA GLN A 103 -7.82 -9.63 20.01
C GLN A 103 -6.30 -9.47 19.87
N GLN A 104 -5.57 -10.56 19.58
CA GLN A 104 -4.13 -10.53 19.38
C GLN A 104 -3.72 -9.86 18.05
N GLU A 105 -4.64 -9.79 17.08
CA GLU A 105 -4.41 -9.09 15.81
C GLU A 105 -4.64 -7.58 15.91
N ILE A 106 -5.30 -7.09 16.96
CA ILE A 106 -5.59 -5.67 17.17
C ILE A 106 -4.47 -5.04 18.00
N LEU A 107 -3.81 -4.02 17.44
CA LEU A 107 -2.71 -3.33 18.12
C LEU A 107 -3.24 -2.30 19.12
N PHE A 108 -4.12 -1.41 18.65
CA PHE A 108 -4.77 -0.38 19.46
C PHE A 108 -5.95 0.24 18.68
N ASP A 109 -6.84 0.89 19.42
CA ASP A 109 -7.95 1.69 18.92
C ASP A 109 -7.50 3.13 18.65
N VAL A 110 -8.01 3.75 17.58
CA VAL A 110 -7.73 5.16 17.20
C VAL A 110 -9.01 6.00 17.15
N GLY A 111 -10.12 5.45 17.66
CA GLY A 111 -11.41 6.10 17.79
C GLY A 111 -11.74 6.40 19.25
N ASN A 112 -12.89 5.89 19.70
CA ASN A 112 -13.45 6.14 21.04
C ASN A 112 -13.38 4.89 21.95
N GLY A 113 -12.56 3.89 21.59
CA GLY A 113 -12.45 2.63 22.34
C GLY A 113 -13.54 1.59 22.04
N ASP A 114 -14.39 1.82 21.04
CA ASP A 114 -15.41 0.86 20.58
C ASP A 114 -14.83 -0.23 19.64
N THR A 115 -13.53 -0.20 19.37
CA THR A 115 -12.78 -1.05 18.43
C THR A 115 -13.15 -0.86 16.97
N ASN A 116 -14.04 0.08 16.63
CA ASN A 116 -14.53 0.29 15.27
C ASN A 116 -13.49 0.95 14.36
N ASN A 117 -12.65 1.80 14.94
CA ASN A 117 -11.53 2.45 14.28
C ASN A 117 -10.22 1.98 14.93
N ILE A 118 -9.48 1.09 14.26
CA ILE A 118 -8.33 0.41 14.86
C ILE A 118 -7.12 0.39 13.94
N VAL A 119 -5.95 0.23 14.54
CA VAL A 119 -4.76 -0.29 13.89
C VAL A 119 -4.64 -1.77 14.24
N ALA A 120 -4.56 -2.62 13.23
CA ALA A 120 -4.40 -4.07 13.37
C ALA A 120 -3.13 -4.54 12.66
N ILE A 121 -2.58 -5.69 13.00
CA ILE A 121 -1.47 -6.26 12.23
C ILE A 121 -1.94 -6.60 10.81
N ASN A 122 -1.02 -6.51 9.85
CA ASN A 122 -1.17 -7.32 8.65
C ASN A 122 -0.60 -8.71 8.96
N ALA A 123 -1.46 -9.71 9.08
CA ALA A 123 -1.06 -11.09 9.40
C ALA A 123 -0.13 -11.74 8.34
N SER A 124 0.09 -11.08 7.19
CA SER A 124 1.10 -11.43 6.19
C SER A 124 1.96 -10.21 5.84
N PRO A 125 2.82 -9.77 6.78
CA PRO A 125 3.53 -8.51 6.70
C PRO A 125 4.54 -8.51 5.54
N LEU A 126 4.58 -7.39 4.82
CA LEU A 126 5.56 -7.10 3.77
C LEU A 126 6.92 -6.72 4.36
N GLU A 127 6.88 -5.95 5.43
CA GLU A 127 8.00 -5.26 6.07
C GLU A 127 7.68 -5.12 7.57
N GLN A 128 8.70 -4.79 8.37
CA GLN A 128 8.56 -4.55 9.79
C GLN A 128 7.47 -3.51 10.05
N ASN A 129 6.67 -3.74 11.10
CA ASN A 129 5.58 -2.83 11.50
C ASN A 129 4.46 -2.68 10.45
N HIS A 130 4.37 -3.56 9.46
CA HIS A 130 3.25 -3.54 8.51
C HIS A 130 1.94 -3.85 9.25
N CYS A 131 1.08 -2.84 9.29
CA CYS A 131 -0.23 -2.85 9.91
C CYS A 131 -1.32 -2.36 8.94
N LEU A 132 -2.57 -2.50 9.37
CA LEU A 132 -3.76 -2.10 8.67
C LEU A 132 -4.48 -1.03 9.48
N LEU A 133 -4.83 0.09 8.86
CA LEU A 133 -5.76 1.06 9.41
C LEU A 133 -7.17 0.69 8.93
N LEU A 134 -8.05 0.44 9.90
CA LEU A 134 -9.43 0.02 9.69
C LEU A 134 -10.34 1.09 10.28
N ILE A 135 -11.09 1.77 9.42
CA ILE A 135 -12.01 2.85 9.79
C ILE A 135 -13.43 2.36 9.58
N GLU A 136 -14.28 2.52 10.60
CA GLU A 136 -15.68 2.07 10.60
C GLU A 136 -15.86 0.58 10.24
N ARG A 137 -14.94 -0.28 10.70
CA ARG A 137 -14.87 -1.69 10.28
C ARG A 137 -16.16 -2.49 10.57
N LEU A 138 -16.96 -2.08 11.55
CA LEU A 138 -18.24 -2.75 11.88
C LEU A 138 -19.37 -2.39 10.91
N LYS A 139 -19.19 -1.34 10.09
CA LYS A 139 -20.13 -1.02 9.01
C LYS A 139 -19.94 -1.93 7.79
N CYS A 140 -18.90 -2.77 7.76
CA CYS A 140 -18.65 -3.72 6.69
C CYS A 140 -18.60 -3.04 5.30
N LEU A 141 -17.95 -1.87 5.24
CA LEU A 141 -17.87 -1.11 4.00
C LEU A 141 -17.01 -1.86 2.97
N PRO A 142 -17.40 -1.89 1.68
CA PRO A 142 -16.56 -2.45 0.62
C PRO A 142 -15.24 -1.69 0.51
N GLN A 143 -14.23 -2.28 -0.14
CA GLN A 143 -12.91 -1.68 -0.34
C GLN A 143 -12.96 -0.54 -1.38
N ILE A 144 -13.60 0.56 -0.98
CA ILE A 144 -13.80 1.80 -1.74
C ILE A 144 -13.26 2.93 -0.88
N MET A 145 -12.39 3.75 -1.46
CA MET A 145 -11.72 4.82 -0.73
C MET A 145 -12.73 5.85 -0.18
N THR A 146 -12.65 6.15 1.11
CA THR A 146 -13.40 7.21 1.81
C THR A 146 -12.43 8.20 2.45
N GLU A 147 -12.88 9.43 2.77
CA GLU A 147 -12.05 10.50 3.36
C GLU A 147 -11.39 10.09 4.69
N SER A 148 -10.22 9.44 4.61
CA SER A 148 -9.45 8.93 5.75
C SER A 148 -7.94 8.85 5.43
N LEU A 149 -7.12 8.84 6.49
CA LEU A 149 -5.70 9.24 6.59
C LEU A 149 -4.65 8.43 5.78
N ARG A 150 -3.44 9.03 5.67
CA ARG A 150 -2.17 8.62 5.00
C ARG A 150 -1.85 7.12 5.02
N ALA A 151 -1.78 6.47 3.85
CA ALA A 151 -1.51 5.04 3.72
C ALA A 151 -1.42 4.59 2.25
N ALA A 152 -1.11 3.32 2.05
CA ALA A 152 -1.21 2.62 0.78
C ALA A 152 -2.59 1.97 0.62
N PHE A 153 -3.22 2.14 -0.54
CA PHE A 153 -4.54 1.61 -0.87
C PHE A 153 -4.50 0.80 -2.15
N ASN A 154 -5.03 -0.43 -2.06
CA ASN A 154 -5.35 -1.25 -3.21
C ASN A 154 -6.87 -1.30 -3.34
N GLY A 155 -7.40 -0.76 -4.44
CA GLY A 155 -8.83 -0.87 -4.75
C GLY A 155 -9.23 -2.26 -5.21
N LEU A 156 -10.54 -2.49 -5.29
CA LEU A 156 -11.10 -3.64 -5.99
C LEU A 156 -10.63 -3.65 -7.45
N CYS A 157 -10.35 -4.84 -7.99
CA CYS A 157 -9.67 -5.05 -9.28
C CYS A 157 -8.29 -4.38 -9.41
N ALA A 158 -7.79 -3.74 -8.36
CA ALA A 158 -6.48 -3.11 -8.25
C ALA A 158 -5.63 -3.78 -7.15
N LEU A 159 -5.73 -5.11 -7.08
CA LEU A 159 -5.01 -5.97 -6.15
C LEU A 159 -5.36 -5.80 -4.67
N ALA A 160 -6.58 -5.37 -4.33
CA ALA A 160 -7.15 -5.68 -3.01
C ALA A 160 -7.16 -7.21 -2.79
N SER A 161 -6.87 -7.67 -1.57
CA SER A 161 -6.95 -9.12 -1.23
C SER A 161 -8.23 -9.47 -0.47
N VAL A 162 -8.88 -8.45 0.11
CA VAL A 162 -10.09 -8.56 0.95
C VAL A 162 -11.00 -7.42 0.54
N ASN A 163 -12.28 -7.71 0.26
CA ASN A 163 -13.29 -6.68 0.04
C ASN A 163 -13.88 -6.20 1.37
N HIS A 164 -13.11 -5.42 2.12
CA HIS A 164 -13.53 -4.73 3.33
C HIS A 164 -12.60 -3.54 3.52
N LEU A 165 -13.12 -2.31 3.61
CA LEU A 165 -12.35 -1.07 3.72
C LEU A 165 -11.16 -1.15 4.69
N HIS A 166 -9.95 -1.02 4.15
CA HIS A 166 -8.69 -0.99 4.87
C HIS A 166 -7.61 -0.23 4.11
N TRP A 167 -6.66 0.26 4.88
CA TRP A 167 -5.48 0.98 4.42
C TRP A 167 -4.22 0.28 4.95
N HIS A 168 -3.17 0.23 4.14
CA HIS A 168 -1.89 -0.35 4.52
C HIS A 168 -0.93 0.70 5.07
N LEU A 169 -0.34 0.40 6.22
CA LEU A 169 0.67 1.21 6.88
C LEU A 169 1.92 0.36 7.08
N TYR A 170 3.10 0.89 6.76
CA TYR A 170 4.38 0.24 7.05
C TYR A 170 5.50 1.27 7.03
N TYR A 171 6.64 0.91 7.62
CA TYR A 171 7.84 1.73 7.59
C TYR A 171 8.79 1.13 6.58
N LEU A 172 9.42 1.97 5.77
CA LEU A 172 10.47 1.56 4.86
C LEU A 172 11.70 2.40 5.16
N LYS A 173 12.83 1.75 5.44
CA LYS A 173 14.10 2.45 5.72
C LYS A 173 14.80 2.91 4.44
N HIS A 174 14.42 2.32 3.30
CA HIS A 174 14.98 2.69 2.01
C HIS A 174 14.27 3.94 1.48
N GLU A 175 15.04 4.94 1.12
CA GLU A 175 14.54 6.11 0.41
C GLU A 175 14.13 5.69 -1.01
N MET A 176 12.90 6.02 -1.39
CA MET A 176 12.34 5.66 -2.70
C MET A 176 12.36 6.84 -3.66
N LEU A 177 12.63 6.59 -4.95
CA LEU A 177 12.71 7.63 -5.99
C LEU A 177 11.46 8.55 -6.02
N LEU A 178 10.27 7.99 -5.84
CA LEU A 178 9.02 8.76 -5.86
C LEU A 178 8.87 9.74 -4.68
N GLU A 179 9.76 9.73 -3.69
CA GLU A 179 9.79 10.74 -2.63
C GLU A 179 10.35 12.08 -3.11
N TYR A 180 11.10 12.10 -4.21
CA TYR A 180 11.75 13.30 -4.74
C TYR A 180 11.75 13.42 -6.26
N ILE A 181 11.15 12.48 -7.01
CA ILE A 181 11.09 12.54 -8.48
C ILE A 181 10.45 13.83 -8.97
N ASP A 182 10.90 14.32 -10.13
CA ASP A 182 10.22 15.41 -10.82
C ASP A 182 8.84 14.97 -11.33
N ILE A 183 7.88 15.89 -11.27
CA ILE A 183 6.51 15.67 -11.73
C ILE A 183 6.08 16.85 -12.61
N CYS A 184 5.32 16.57 -13.67
CA CYS A 184 4.92 17.58 -14.64
C CYS A 184 3.63 18.27 -14.21
N SER A 185 3.61 19.60 -14.15
CA SER A 185 2.38 20.35 -13.87
C SER A 185 1.28 19.97 -14.88
N TYR A 186 0.06 19.71 -14.38
CA TYR A 186 -1.05 19.33 -15.23
C TYR A 186 -2.18 20.35 -15.21
N ILE A 187 -2.85 20.45 -14.06
CA ILE A 187 -3.91 21.41 -13.75
C ILE A 187 -3.72 21.83 -12.30
N SER A 188 -4.37 22.91 -11.87
CA SER A 188 -4.18 23.43 -10.51
C SER A 188 -4.29 22.33 -9.44
N GLY A 189 -3.21 22.16 -8.65
CA GLY A 189 -3.09 21.19 -7.57
C GLY A 189 -2.88 19.73 -7.99
N ILE A 190 -2.67 19.43 -9.27
CA ILE A 190 -2.49 18.07 -9.81
C ILE A 190 -1.34 18.06 -10.83
N TYR A 191 -0.53 17.02 -10.74
CA TYR A 191 0.63 16.78 -11.59
C TYR A 191 0.52 15.42 -12.27
N LEU A 192 1.25 15.25 -13.38
CA LEU A 192 1.44 13.97 -14.03
C LEU A 192 2.78 13.35 -13.62
N LEU A 193 2.73 12.06 -13.35
CA LEU A 193 3.91 11.20 -13.22
C LEU A 193 4.14 10.51 -14.57
N VAL A 194 4.87 11.18 -15.48
CA VAL A 194 5.14 10.67 -16.84
C VAL A 194 6.57 10.15 -17.02
N ASP A 195 7.52 10.63 -16.24
CA ASP A 195 8.93 10.20 -16.31
C ASP A 195 9.26 9.02 -15.38
N TYR A 196 8.24 8.20 -15.12
CA TYR A 196 8.30 6.96 -14.35
C TYR A 196 7.51 5.87 -15.09
N PRO A 197 7.82 4.57 -14.92
CA PRO A 197 7.14 3.50 -15.69
C PRO A 197 5.67 3.37 -15.37
N ALA A 198 5.28 3.45 -14.09
CA ALA A 198 3.88 3.48 -13.68
C ALA A 198 3.31 4.89 -13.85
N LYS A 199 2.59 5.14 -14.95
CA LYS A 199 1.99 6.46 -15.21
C LYS A 199 0.85 6.75 -14.25
N GLY A 200 0.78 7.98 -13.76
CA GLY A 200 -0.25 8.35 -12.82
C GLY A 200 -0.38 9.84 -12.57
N PHE A 201 -1.18 10.16 -11.57
CA PHE A 201 -1.40 11.52 -11.07
C PHE A 201 -0.71 11.68 -9.72
N CYS A 202 -0.27 12.90 -9.43
CA CYS A 202 0.31 13.24 -8.14
C CYS A 202 -0.28 14.56 -7.64
N LEU A 203 -0.59 14.61 -6.34
CA LEU A 203 -0.91 15.86 -5.65
C LEU A 203 0.14 16.09 -4.58
N LYS A 204 0.58 17.34 -4.41
CA LYS A 204 1.51 17.74 -3.36
C LYS A 204 0.79 18.57 -2.32
N TRP A 205 1.08 18.31 -1.05
CA TRP A 205 0.52 19.07 0.06
C TRP A 205 0.91 20.55 0.00
N SER A 206 2.16 20.84 -0.39
CA SER A 206 2.72 22.20 -0.50
C SER A 206 1.94 23.15 -1.42
N ASP A 207 1.08 22.65 -2.32
CA ASP A 207 0.27 23.50 -3.20
C ASP A 207 -1.08 23.93 -2.58
N PHE A 208 -1.40 23.46 -1.37
CA PHE A 208 -2.68 23.72 -0.72
C PHE A 208 -2.50 24.50 0.59
N LYS A 209 -3.46 25.39 0.87
CA LYS A 209 -3.45 26.22 2.09
C LYS A 209 -3.86 25.44 3.33
N ASN A 210 -4.71 24.43 3.16
CA ASN A 210 -5.24 23.64 4.27
C ASN A 210 -5.53 22.19 3.82
N ILE A 211 -5.56 21.28 4.80
CA ILE A 211 -5.68 19.84 4.56
C ILE A 211 -7.02 19.44 3.93
N LYS A 212 -8.07 20.23 4.18
CA LYS A 212 -9.39 19.97 3.60
C LYS A 212 -9.37 20.17 2.09
N ASP A 213 -8.71 21.22 1.59
CA ASP A 213 -8.59 21.47 0.15
C ASP A 213 -7.75 20.39 -0.53
N PHE A 214 -6.65 19.98 0.10
CA PHE A 214 -5.80 18.89 -0.40
C PHE A 214 -6.57 17.57 -0.51
N VAL A 215 -7.24 17.18 0.57
CA VAL A 215 -8.09 15.97 0.63
C VAL A 215 -9.22 16.08 -0.38
N SER A 216 -9.97 17.18 -0.41
CA SER A 216 -11.07 17.39 -1.34
C SER A 216 -10.62 17.26 -2.80
N ARG A 217 -9.46 17.85 -3.16
CA ARG A 217 -8.91 17.74 -4.51
C ARG A 217 -8.51 16.30 -4.84
N THR A 218 -7.90 15.57 -3.91
CA THR A 218 -7.63 14.13 -4.07
C THR A 218 -8.92 13.33 -4.30
N PHE A 219 -9.96 13.57 -3.51
CA PHE A 219 -11.23 12.86 -3.64
C PHE A 219 -11.98 13.23 -4.91
N ARG A 220 -11.85 14.44 -5.46
CA ARG A 220 -12.38 14.74 -6.80
C ARG A 220 -11.79 13.82 -7.87
N VAL A 221 -10.49 13.51 -7.80
CA VAL A 221 -9.86 12.55 -8.72
C VAL A 221 -10.39 11.14 -8.48
N VAL A 222 -10.32 10.66 -7.23
CA VAL A 222 -10.69 9.28 -6.92
C VAL A 222 -12.18 9.01 -7.11
N ASN A 223 -13.06 9.92 -6.72
CA ASN A 223 -14.50 9.80 -6.95
C ASN A 223 -14.82 9.75 -8.44
N TYR A 224 -14.09 10.50 -9.28
CA TYR A 224 -14.26 10.41 -10.73
C TYR A 224 -13.87 9.01 -11.25
N LEU A 225 -12.71 8.48 -10.83
CA LEU A 225 -12.29 7.12 -11.19
C LEU A 225 -13.31 6.07 -10.73
N GLN A 226 -13.83 6.20 -9.51
CA GLN A 226 -14.85 5.32 -8.95
C GLN A 226 -16.17 5.39 -9.74
N SER A 227 -16.61 6.60 -10.12
CA SER A 227 -17.81 6.79 -10.94
C SER A 227 -17.68 6.15 -12.33
N ARG A 228 -16.46 6.08 -12.85
CA ARG A 228 -16.09 5.39 -14.09
C ARG A 228 -15.73 3.91 -13.89
N GLN A 229 -15.89 3.39 -12.67
CA GLN A 229 -15.60 2.00 -12.30
C GLN A 229 -14.16 1.56 -12.62
N MET A 230 -13.21 2.51 -12.60
CA MET A 230 -11.82 2.23 -12.93
C MET A 230 -11.05 1.69 -11.74
N ALA A 231 -10.31 0.60 -11.95
CA ALA A 231 -9.40 0.04 -10.96
C ALA A 231 -8.26 1.03 -10.69
N HIS A 232 -7.97 1.30 -9.42
CA HIS A 232 -6.95 2.27 -9.03
C HIS A 232 -6.24 1.92 -7.71
N ASN A 233 -5.02 2.43 -7.59
CA ASN A 233 -4.18 2.36 -6.42
C ASN A 233 -3.85 3.78 -5.95
N VAL A 234 -3.72 3.96 -4.63
CA VAL A 234 -3.32 5.25 -4.03
C VAL A 234 -2.18 5.03 -3.05
N TYR A 235 -1.15 5.85 -3.12
CA TYR A 235 -0.02 5.81 -2.17
C TYR A 235 0.25 7.20 -1.64
N ILE A 236 0.33 7.31 -0.31
CA ILE A 236 0.61 8.56 0.37
C ILE A 236 1.99 8.46 1.00
N THR A 237 2.90 9.33 0.59
CA THR A 237 4.28 9.33 1.09
C THR A 237 4.72 10.73 1.53
N ARG A 238 5.70 10.78 2.43
CA ARG A 238 6.47 12.00 2.65
C ARG A 238 7.32 12.28 1.42
N ALA A 239 7.53 13.56 1.15
CA ALA A 239 8.32 13.97 0.02
C ALA A 239 9.32 15.07 0.40
N LYS A 240 10.39 15.10 -0.38
CA LYS A 240 11.42 16.11 -0.36
C LYS A 240 11.23 17.04 -1.56
N SER A 241 11.85 18.21 -1.50
CA SER A 241 11.88 19.10 -2.66
C SER A 241 12.90 18.61 -3.69
N LYS A 242 14.03 18.05 -3.25
CA LYS A 242 15.10 17.47 -4.09
C LYS A 242 15.69 16.20 -3.47
N CYS A 243 16.37 15.40 -4.29
CA CYS A 243 17.02 14.14 -3.89
C CYS A 243 17.98 14.31 -2.70
N ASN A 244 18.81 15.36 -2.70
CA ASN A 244 19.82 15.58 -1.67
C ASN A 244 19.30 16.32 -0.42
N ASP A 245 18.01 16.65 -0.36
CA ASP A 245 17.47 17.32 0.82
C ASP A 245 17.39 16.33 1.99
N GLU A 246 17.72 16.80 3.19
CA GLU A 246 17.60 16.00 4.40
C GLU A 246 16.19 16.11 5.01
N LEU A 247 15.43 17.13 4.60
CA LEU A 247 14.13 17.46 5.14
C LEU A 247 13.00 16.95 4.24
N TYR A 248 12.13 16.15 4.84
CA TYR A 248 10.83 15.81 4.30
C TYR A 248 9.80 16.82 4.81
N ASN A 249 9.58 17.87 4.01
CA ASN A 249 8.68 18.98 4.33
C ASN A 249 7.39 18.97 3.50
N ASP A 250 7.17 17.92 2.70
CA ASP A 250 5.98 17.79 1.86
C ASP A 250 5.36 16.39 1.99
N VAL A 251 4.16 16.25 1.43
CA VAL A 251 3.42 14.99 1.31
C VAL A 251 2.93 14.88 -0.12
N ARG A 252 3.17 13.72 -0.73
CA ARG A 252 2.67 13.40 -2.06
C ARG A 252 1.62 12.31 -1.99
N ILE A 253 0.56 12.48 -2.76
CA ILE A 253 -0.45 11.45 -3.00
C ILE A 253 -0.35 11.04 -4.46
N TYR A 254 0.12 9.82 -4.69
CA TYR A 254 0.15 9.21 -6.00
C TYR A 254 -1.13 8.42 -6.23
N ILE A 255 -1.72 8.57 -7.42
CA ILE A 255 -2.91 7.87 -7.86
C ILE A 255 -2.61 7.22 -9.21
N TRP A 256 -2.64 5.89 -9.24
CA TRP A 256 -2.50 5.12 -10.47
C TRP A 256 -3.82 4.51 -10.84
N VAL A 257 -4.36 4.92 -11.98
CA VAL A 257 -5.40 4.16 -12.67
C VAL A 257 -4.72 3.01 -13.42
N ARG A 258 -5.34 1.83 -13.44
CA ARG A 258 -4.69 0.65 -14.00
C ARG A 258 -5.65 -0.30 -14.70
N LYS A 259 -5.08 -1.16 -15.52
CA LYS A 259 -5.76 -2.33 -16.07
C LYS A 259 -6.37 -3.18 -14.94
N PRO A 260 -7.69 -3.44 -14.96
CA PRO A 260 -8.34 -4.21 -13.92
C PRO A 260 -7.85 -5.65 -13.94
N LEU A 261 -7.64 -6.22 -12.76
CA LEU A 261 -7.46 -7.65 -12.58
C LEU A 261 -8.77 -8.26 -12.09
N ILE A 262 -9.36 -9.12 -12.89
CA ILE A 262 -10.64 -9.79 -12.62
C ILE A 262 -10.36 -11.24 -12.20
N GLY A 263 -11.01 -11.68 -11.12
CA GLY A 263 -10.90 -13.03 -10.58
C GLY A 263 -9.80 -13.17 -9.53
N ILE A 264 -9.16 -14.35 -9.53
CA ILE A 264 -8.11 -14.69 -8.56
C ILE A 264 -6.78 -14.14 -9.04
N LYS A 265 -6.00 -13.58 -8.11
CA LYS A 265 -4.66 -13.04 -8.40
C LYS A 265 -3.75 -14.11 -8.97
N ASP A 266 -3.10 -13.80 -10.10
CA ASP A 266 -2.03 -14.63 -10.62
C ASP A 266 -0.88 -14.71 -9.61
N ILE A 267 -0.56 -15.94 -9.23
CA ILE A 267 0.53 -16.25 -8.29
C ILE A 267 1.83 -16.61 -9.01
N THR A 268 1.79 -16.86 -10.32
CA THR A 268 2.94 -17.32 -11.12
C THR A 268 3.91 -16.20 -11.48
N ALA A 269 3.43 -14.95 -11.57
CA ALA A 269 4.29 -13.80 -11.80
C ALA A 269 5.32 -13.58 -10.65
N PRO A 270 6.57 -13.19 -10.98
CA PRO A 270 7.67 -12.92 -10.03
C PRO A 270 7.29 -12.03 -8.84
N PHE A 271 6.47 -11.04 -9.12
CA PHE A 271 5.86 -10.16 -8.14
C PHE A 271 4.43 -9.83 -8.57
N THR A 272 3.63 -9.32 -7.64
CA THR A 272 2.26 -8.91 -7.92
C THR A 272 2.20 -7.39 -7.85
N SER A 273 1.90 -6.73 -8.96
CA SER A 273 2.05 -5.27 -9.13
C SER A 273 1.01 -4.42 -8.40
N GLY A 274 0.97 -4.53 -7.07
CA GLY A 274 0.11 -3.73 -6.21
C GLY A 274 0.66 -2.33 -6.00
N VAL A 275 0.05 -1.59 -5.09
CA VAL A 275 0.45 -0.20 -4.78
C VAL A 275 1.92 -0.06 -4.37
N CYS A 276 2.50 -1.03 -3.65
CA CYS A 276 3.91 -1.00 -3.25
C CYS A 276 4.83 -1.14 -4.47
N GLU A 277 4.50 -2.05 -5.39
CA GLU A 277 5.26 -2.29 -6.60
C GLU A 277 5.14 -1.11 -7.58
N LEU A 278 3.96 -0.48 -7.69
CA LEU A 278 3.78 0.79 -8.40
C LEU A 278 4.60 1.93 -7.78
N PHE A 279 4.89 1.86 -6.49
CA PHE A 279 5.77 2.80 -5.79
C PHE A 279 7.27 2.46 -5.95
N GLY A 280 7.58 1.27 -6.47
CA GLY A 280 8.94 0.78 -6.70
C GLY A 280 9.49 -0.17 -5.65
N HIS A 281 8.66 -0.59 -4.68
CA HIS A 281 9.00 -1.57 -3.65
C HIS A 281 8.43 -2.94 -4.03
N LEU A 282 9.31 -3.83 -4.45
CA LEU A 282 8.98 -5.13 -5.04
C LEU A 282 9.11 -6.26 -4.03
N SER A 283 8.01 -6.96 -3.77
CA SER A 283 8.03 -8.23 -3.03
C SER A 283 8.16 -9.40 -4.00
N ILE A 284 9.37 -9.93 -4.11
CA ILE A 284 9.68 -11.05 -4.99
C ILE A 284 9.33 -12.35 -4.31
N LYS A 285 8.60 -13.18 -5.05
CA LYS A 285 8.25 -14.53 -4.65
C LYS A 285 9.32 -15.48 -5.16
N GLU A 286 9.77 -16.37 -4.29
CA GLU A 286 10.49 -17.57 -4.70
C GLU A 286 9.78 -18.75 -4.08
N TYR A 287 9.42 -19.70 -4.94
CA TYR A 287 8.82 -20.94 -4.51
C TYR A 287 9.95 -21.97 -4.48
N ASN A 288 10.12 -22.66 -3.35
CA ASN A 288 11.01 -23.81 -3.28
C ASN A 288 10.13 -25.05 -3.31
N TYR A 289 9.89 -25.65 -4.47
CA TYR A 289 9.29 -26.99 -4.49
C TYR A 289 10.40 -28.02 -4.24
N SER A 290 10.37 -28.65 -3.06
CA SER A 290 11.14 -29.86 -2.80
C SER A 290 10.44 -31.03 -3.51
N ILE A 291 11.14 -31.67 -4.46
CA ILE A 291 10.64 -32.88 -5.12
C ILE A 291 10.54 -33.99 -4.07
N THR A 292 9.32 -34.38 -3.70
CA THR A 292 9.04 -35.70 -3.14
C THR A 292 7.97 -36.38 -3.99
N TYR A 293 8.21 -37.65 -4.25
CA TYR A 293 7.65 -38.44 -5.35
C TYR A 293 6.13 -38.29 -5.56
N THR A 294 5.79 -38.05 -6.83
CA THR A 294 4.47 -38.18 -7.51
C THR A 294 3.72 -36.87 -7.80
N LEU A 295 3.85 -36.43 -9.06
CA LEU A 295 2.91 -35.63 -9.88
C LEU A 295 2.56 -34.19 -9.47
N TYR A 296 3.35 -33.24 -9.98
CA TYR A 296 3.02 -32.02 -10.77
C TYR A 296 4.19 -31.04 -10.60
N ILE A 297 5.16 -31.09 -11.51
CA ILE A 297 6.34 -30.20 -11.49
C ILE A 297 5.95 -28.89 -12.15
N TYR A 298 5.65 -27.87 -11.36
CA TYR A 298 5.85 -26.50 -11.81
C TYR A 298 7.35 -26.23 -11.71
N PHE A 299 8.03 -26.13 -12.85
CA PHE A 299 9.40 -25.61 -12.90
C PHE A 299 9.35 -24.18 -12.38
N ILE A 300 9.88 -23.96 -11.18
CA ILE A 300 10.19 -22.60 -10.72
C ILE A 300 11.60 -22.35 -11.19
N ASP A 301 11.73 -21.30 -12.00
CA ASP A 301 12.98 -20.74 -12.47
C ASP A 301 13.94 -20.58 -11.30
N GLU A 302 15.03 -21.35 -11.31
CA GLU A 302 16.13 -21.16 -10.38
C GLU A 302 16.63 -19.73 -10.60
N ASN A 303 16.34 -18.88 -9.61
CA ASN A 303 16.80 -17.50 -9.46
C ASN A 303 16.02 -16.35 -10.12
N VAL A 304 14.68 -16.38 -10.16
CA VAL A 304 13.83 -15.20 -10.51
C VAL A 304 14.31 -13.92 -9.81
N TYR A 305 14.61 -14.00 -8.51
CA TYR A 305 15.12 -12.87 -7.75
C TYR A 305 16.47 -12.38 -8.27
N ASN A 306 17.43 -13.27 -8.53
CA ASN A 306 18.76 -12.86 -9.02
C ASN A 306 18.71 -12.33 -10.47
N ASN A 307 17.85 -12.90 -11.31
CA ASN A 307 17.72 -12.52 -12.72
C ASN A 307 16.82 -11.30 -12.94
N LEU A 308 16.06 -10.86 -11.94
CA LEU A 308 15.22 -9.68 -12.05
C LEU A 308 16.04 -8.43 -12.39
N THR A 309 15.67 -7.78 -13.50
CA THR A 309 16.25 -6.53 -13.99
C THR A 309 15.25 -5.38 -13.91
N GLU A 310 15.75 -4.14 -14.01
CA GLU A 310 14.89 -2.95 -14.05
C GLU A 310 13.95 -2.97 -15.27
N ASP A 311 14.42 -3.43 -16.43
CA ASP A 311 13.61 -3.53 -17.66
C ASP A 311 12.41 -4.45 -17.51
N ASN A 312 12.57 -5.57 -16.78
CA ASN A 312 11.45 -6.46 -16.48
C ASN A 312 10.35 -5.72 -15.69
N VAL A 313 10.76 -4.91 -14.72
CA VAL A 313 9.83 -4.13 -13.88
C VAL A 313 9.20 -2.99 -14.69
N ILE A 314 10.00 -2.27 -15.48
CA ILE A 314 9.54 -1.19 -16.35
C ILE A 314 8.40 -1.68 -17.25
N SER A 315 8.61 -2.80 -17.96
CA SER A 315 7.60 -3.37 -18.86
C SER A 315 6.31 -3.70 -18.12
N VAL A 316 6.38 -4.35 -16.96
CA VAL A 316 5.18 -4.69 -16.18
C VAL A 316 4.43 -3.45 -15.69
N LEU A 317 5.13 -2.45 -15.16
CA LEU A 317 4.51 -1.24 -14.62
C LEU A 317 3.90 -0.35 -15.73
N TYR A 318 4.57 -0.29 -16.87
CA TYR A 318 4.08 0.41 -18.06
C TYR A 318 2.80 -0.25 -18.59
N ASP A 319 2.83 -1.56 -18.83
CA ASP A 319 1.72 -2.33 -19.40
C ASP A 319 0.43 -2.24 -18.58
N ILE A 320 0.55 -2.12 -17.25
CA ILE A 320 -0.63 -2.05 -16.38
C ILE A 320 -1.19 -0.64 -16.22
N THR A 321 -0.45 0.43 -16.53
CA THR A 321 -0.88 1.81 -16.24
C THR A 321 -1.08 2.68 -17.49
N GLU A 322 -0.24 2.54 -18.53
CA GLU A 322 -0.17 3.51 -19.64
C GLU A 322 -1.53 3.72 -20.33
N GLU A 323 -2.15 2.65 -20.83
CA GLU A 323 -3.41 2.72 -21.59
C GLU A 323 -4.51 3.42 -20.78
N TYR A 324 -4.67 3.04 -19.51
CA TYR A 324 -5.73 3.55 -18.64
C TYR A 324 -5.45 4.98 -18.17
N PHE A 325 -4.17 5.31 -17.97
CA PHE A 325 -3.73 6.67 -17.69
C PHE A 325 -4.06 7.59 -18.87
N LEU A 326 -3.70 7.21 -20.09
CA LEU A 326 -3.99 7.99 -21.29
C LEU A 326 -5.50 8.16 -21.51
N LEU A 327 -6.27 7.09 -21.31
CA LEU A 327 -7.73 7.10 -21.43
C LEU A 327 -8.38 8.15 -20.52
N ILE A 328 -7.96 8.21 -19.25
CA ILE A 328 -8.63 9.06 -18.27
C ILE A 328 -8.05 10.47 -18.16
N LYS A 329 -6.78 10.66 -18.56
CA LYS A 329 -6.07 11.94 -18.43
C LYS A 329 -6.92 13.08 -18.99
N ASP A 330 -7.27 13.03 -20.27
CA ASP A 330 -7.96 14.15 -20.93
C ASP A 330 -9.40 14.34 -20.43
N GLU A 331 -10.09 13.25 -20.06
CA GLU A 331 -11.40 13.35 -19.42
C GLU A 331 -11.32 14.04 -18.04
N LEU A 332 -10.32 13.66 -17.23
CA LEU A 332 -10.11 14.19 -15.89
C LEU A 332 -9.83 15.70 -15.94
N LYS A 333 -9.09 16.17 -16.96
CA LYS A 333 -8.89 17.61 -17.19
C LYS A 333 -10.20 18.37 -17.22
N ASN A 334 -11.11 17.92 -18.09
CA ASN A 334 -12.39 18.58 -18.35
C ASN A 334 -13.30 18.59 -17.12
N VAL A 335 -13.16 17.61 -16.24
CA VAL A 335 -13.96 17.47 -15.01
C VAL A 335 -13.41 18.31 -13.86
N LEU A 336 -12.09 18.53 -13.82
CA LEU A 336 -11.41 19.18 -12.70
C LEU A 336 -11.10 20.67 -12.94
N GLU A 337 -11.17 21.14 -14.19
CA GLU A 337 -11.12 22.56 -14.56
C GLU A 337 -12.49 23.25 -14.47
N LYS A 338 -13.59 22.48 -14.40
CA LYS A 338 -14.92 22.95 -13.98
C LYS A 338 -15.02 22.99 -12.46
#